data_AF-A0A511MAB6-F1
#
_entry.id   AF-A0A511MAB6-F1
#
_cell.length_a   1.000
_cell.length_b   1.000
_cell.length_c   1.000
_cell.angle_alpha   90.00
_cell.angle_beta   90.00
_cell.angle_gamma   90.00
#
_symmetry.space_group_name_H-M   'P 1'
#
loop_
_entity.id
_entity.type
_entity.pdbx_description
1 polymer ?
#
loop_
_entity_poly.entity_id
_entity_poly.type
_entity_poly.pdbx_seq_one_letter_code
_entity_poly.pdbx_strand_id
1 'polypeptide(L)' 'MAMLETRVTDIEDTHSESLYQLTRSSAGCRIETGRLIDHANSVSRAFTLIMERLGIPPIQFPPVARATEAEIDAALDADC' A
#
# COMPACT_ATOMS: atom_id res chain seq x y z
N MET A 1 -24.49 16.43 -33.20
CA MET A 1 -23.44 16.85 -32.25
C MET A 1 -23.62 16.16 -30.89
N ALA A 2 -24.84 16.06 -30.35
CA ALA A 2 -25.12 15.40 -29.06
C ALA A 2 -24.48 14.01 -28.84
N MET A 3 -24.48 13.12 -29.84
CA MET A 3 -23.93 11.76 -29.68
C MET A 3 -22.40 11.72 -29.47
N LEU A 4 -21.67 12.70 -30.02
CA LEU A 4 -20.22 12.79 -29.82
C LEU A 4 -19.92 13.33 -28.42
N GLU A 5 -20.65 14.36 -28.00
CA GLU A 5 -20.53 14.96 -26.67
C GLU A 5 -20.79 13.92 -25.57
N THR A 6 -21.88 13.15 -25.67
CA THR A 6 -22.17 12.06 -24.71
C THR A 6 -21.03 11.05 -24.64
N ARG A 7 -20.51 10.61 -25.80
CA ARG A 7 -19.42 9.63 -25.84
C ARG A 7 -18.12 10.17 -25.23
N VAL A 8 -17.83 11.45 -25.40
CA VAL A 8 -16.65 12.07 -24.80
C VAL A 8 -16.79 12.10 -23.29
N THR A 9 -17.94 12.54 -22.77
CA THR A 9 -18.22 12.53 -21.33
C THR A 9 -18.12 11.12 -20.74
N ASP A 10 -18.72 10.11 -21.38
CA ASP A 10 -18.64 8.72 -20.92
C ASP A 10 -17.19 8.21 -20.82
N ILE A 11 -16.33 8.59 -21.78
CA ILE A 11 -14.92 8.26 -21.79
C ILE A 11 -14.18 8.99 -20.65
N GLU A 12 -14.43 10.28 -20.48
CA GLU A 12 -13.79 11.10 -19.44
C GLU A 12 -14.15 10.60 -18.05
N ASP A 13 -15.41 10.24 -17.81
CA ASP A 13 -15.88 9.69 -16.54
C ASP A 13 -15.25 8.33 -16.25
N THR A 14 -15.31 7.41 -17.21
CA THR A 14 -14.73 6.06 -17.06
C THR A 14 -13.22 6.13 -16.85
N HIS A 15 -12.54 7.03 -17.57
CA HIS A 15 -11.10 7.22 -17.44
C HIS A 15 -10.73 7.79 -16.07
N SER A 16 -11.47 8.80 -15.61
CA SER A 16 -11.26 9.44 -14.31
C SER A 16 -11.49 8.45 -13.17
N GLU A 17 -12.56 7.65 -13.24
CA GLU A 17 -12.83 6.60 -12.27
C GLU A 17 -11.72 5.54 -12.27
N SER A 18 -11.26 5.09 -13.44
CA SER A 18 -10.18 4.11 -13.55
C SER A 18 -8.87 4.62 -12.96
N LEU A 19 -8.52 5.88 -13.22
CA LEU A 19 -7.33 6.52 -12.65
C LEU A 19 -7.44 6.65 -11.14
N TYR A 20 -8.62 7.03 -10.64
CA TYR A 20 -8.87 7.12 -9.21
C TYR A 20 -8.69 5.76 -8.52
N GLN A 21 -9.29 4.69 -9.04
CA GLN A 21 -9.16 3.34 -8.48
C GLN A 21 -7.70 2.84 -8.53
N LEU A 22 -6.98 3.11 -9.62
CA LEU A 22 -5.57 2.74 -9.74
C LEU A 22 -4.72 3.49 -8.72
N THR A 23 -4.97 4.79 -8.54
CA THR A 23 -4.25 5.64 -7.57
C THR A 23 -4.51 5.15 -6.14
N ARG A 24 -5.77 4.85 -5.81
CA ARG A 24 -6.17 4.28 -4.52
C ARG A 24 -5.47 2.94 -4.24
N SER A 25 -5.46 2.04 -5.21
CA SER A 25 -4.78 0.74 -5.11
C SER A 25 -3.27 0.90 -4.92
N SER A 26 -2.65 1.83 -5.66
CA SER A 26 -1.23 2.17 -5.53
C SER A 26 -0.88 2.69 -4.14
N ALA A 27 -1.69 3.59 -3.58
CA ALA A 27 -1.51 4.11 -2.22
C ALA A 27 -1.59 2.99 -1.17
N GLY A 28 -2.58 2.09 -1.27
CA GLY A 28 -2.66 0.90 -0.41
C GLY A 28 -1.41 0.02 -0.49
N CYS A 29 -0.94 -0.31 -1.71
CA CYS A 29 0.29 -1.07 -1.92
C CYS A 29 1.53 -0.39 -1.31
N ARG A 30 1.66 0.94 -1.42
CA ARG A 30 2.78 1.68 -0.83
C ARG A 30 2.80 1.59 0.69
N ILE A 31 1.64 1.74 1.35
CA ILE A 31 1.50 1.62 2.81
C ILE A 31 1.92 0.21 3.26
N GLU A 32 1.36 -0.82 2.62
CA GLU A 32 1.63 -2.22 2.96
C GLU A 32 3.11 -2.58 2.74
N THR A 33 3.71 -2.09 1.66
CA THR A 33 5.13 -2.29 1.37
C THR A 33 6.01 -1.59 2.41
N GLY A 34 5.66 -0.37 2.83
CA GLY A 34 6.37 0.33 3.91
C GLY A 34 6.37 -0.47 5.21
N ARG A 35 5.20 -0.99 5.61
CA ARG A 35 5.08 -1.86 6.79
C ARG A 35 5.92 -3.12 6.69
N LEU A 36 5.95 -3.76 5.52
CA LEU A 36 6.79 -4.95 5.28
C LEU A 36 8.28 -4.62 5.44
N ILE A 37 8.74 -3.49 4.90
CA ILE A 37 10.14 -3.04 5.01
C ILE A 37 10.49 -2.77 6.47
N ASP A 38 9.66 -2.03 7.20
CA ASP A 38 9.89 -1.71 8.61
C ASP A 38 9.95 -2.98 9.47
N HIS A 39 9.06 -3.92 9.19
CA HIS A 39 9.04 -5.22 9.86
C HIS A 39 10.32 -6.02 9.57
N ALA A 40 10.71 -6.14 8.30
CA ALA A 40 11.95 -6.83 7.90
C ALA A 40 13.19 -6.19 8.54
N ASN A 41 13.25 -4.87 8.62
CA ASN A 41 14.33 -4.14 9.27
C ASN A 41 14.40 -4.41 10.79
N SER A 42 13.24 -4.41 11.46
CA SER A 42 13.16 -4.72 12.89
C SER A 42 13.64 -6.14 13.19
N VAL A 43 13.20 -7.09 12.37
CA VAL A 43 13.59 -8.50 12.43
C VAL A 43 15.08 -8.64 12.21
N SER A 44 15.64 -8.05 11.15
CA SER A 44 17.07 -8.14 10.84
C SER A 44 17.91 -7.71 12.04
N ARG A 45 17.58 -6.57 12.66
CA ARG A 45 18.26 -6.09 13.87
C ARG A 45 18.12 -7.05 15.06
N ALA A 46 16.92 -7.57 15.29
CA ALA A 46 16.66 -8.51 16.39
C ALA A 46 17.43 -9.82 16.23
N PHE A 47 17.50 -10.35 15.00
CA PHE A 47 18.17 -11.62 14.70
C PHE A 47 19.69 -11.52 14.74
N THR A 48 20.30 -10.44 14.25
CA THR A 48 21.76 -10.26 14.28
C THR A 48 22.33 -10.43 15.69
N LEU A 49 21.72 -9.78 16.69
CA LEU A 49 22.24 -9.77 18.06
C LEU A 49 21.99 -11.08 18.83
N ILE A 50 20.95 -11.83 18.46
CA ILE A 50 20.51 -13.04 19.16
C ILE A 50 21.20 -14.29 18.58
N MET A 51 21.31 -14.39 17.25
CA MET A 51 21.98 -15.53 16.60
C MET A 51 23.48 -15.55 16.88
N GLU A 52 24.13 -14.39 16.95
CA GLU A 52 25.57 -14.30 17.26
C GLU A 52 25.94 -14.87 18.64
N ARG A 53 25.01 -14.89 19.60
CA ARG A 53 25.33 -15.23 20.98
C ARG A 53 24.82 -16.57 21.49
N LEU A 54 23.77 -17.15 20.90
CA LEU A 54 22.98 -18.13 21.67
C LEU A 54 22.58 -19.42 20.96
N GLY A 55 22.76 -19.57 19.64
CA GLY A 55 22.37 -20.80 18.94
C GLY A 55 20.87 -21.13 19.06
N ILE A 56 20.02 -20.10 19.03
CA ILE A 56 18.58 -20.17 19.39
C ILE A 56 17.65 -20.31 18.17
N PRO A 57 16.45 -20.91 18.36
CA PRO A 57 15.53 -21.28 17.29
C PRO A 57 14.73 -20.10 16.71
N PRO A 58 13.98 -20.32 15.62
CA PRO A 58 13.37 -19.26 14.80
C PRO A 58 12.32 -18.41 15.52
N ILE A 59 12.29 -17.11 15.21
CA ILE A 59 11.26 -16.17 15.66
C ILE A 59 10.01 -16.31 14.77
N GLN A 60 8.83 -16.24 15.39
CA GLN A 60 7.56 -16.17 14.68
C GLN A 60 7.23 -14.73 14.28
N PHE A 61 6.85 -14.57 13.02
CA PHE A 61 6.51 -13.28 12.43
C PHE A 61 5.01 -13.03 12.59
N PRO A 62 4.60 -11.94 13.28
CA PRO A 62 3.20 -11.54 13.27
C PRO A 62 2.78 -11.17 11.84
N PRO A 63 1.53 -11.45 11.45
CA PRO A 63 1.04 -11.11 10.12
C PRO A 63 1.03 -9.60 9.92
N VAL A 64 1.47 -9.13 8.76
CA VAL A 64 1.34 -7.72 8.37
C VAL A 64 -0.10 -7.42 8.03
N ALA A 65 -0.66 -6.39 8.65
CA ALA A 65 -2.02 -5.94 8.39
C ALA A 65 -2.12 -5.18 7.06
N ARG A 66 -3.21 -5.42 6.32
CA ARG A 66 -3.60 -4.66 5.14
C ARG A 66 -3.81 -3.18 5.49
N ALA A 67 -3.63 -2.29 4.51
CA ALA A 67 -4.00 -0.90 4.67
C ALA A 67 -5.54 -0.79 4.81
N THR A 68 -5.99 0.01 5.77
CA THR A 68 -7.42 0.32 5.90
C THR A 68 -7.82 1.40 4.90
N GLU A 69 -9.11 1.46 4.57
CA GLU A 69 -9.62 2.50 3.66
C GLU A 69 -9.29 3.91 4.16
N ALA A 70 -9.44 4.16 5.47
CA ALA A 70 -9.13 5.44 6.09
C ALA A 70 -7.65 5.84 5.98
N GLU A 71 -6.73 4.87 6.04
CA GLU A 71 -5.29 5.14 5.86
C GLU A 71 -4.95 5.46 4.41
N ILE A 72 -5.65 4.82 3.46
CA ILE A 72 -5.50 5.11 2.03
C ILE A 72 -6.06 6.49 1.73
N ASP A 73 -7.25 6.82 2.25
CA ASP A 73 -7.88 8.14 2.10
C ASP A 73 -6.97 9.25 2.63
N ALA A 74 -6.46 9.10 3.85
CA ALA A 74 -5.55 10.07 4.45
C ALA A 74 -4.24 10.24 3.65
N ALA A 75 -3.74 9.17 3.03
CA ALA A 75 -2.56 9.25 2.18
C ALA A 75 -2.83 9.98 0.85
N LEU A 76 -4.02 9.79 0.26
CA LEU A 76 -4.43 10.50 -0.94
C LEU A 76 -4.67 12.00 -0.67
N ASP A 77 -5.28 12.32 0.48
CA ASP A 77 -5.53 13.71 0.90
C ASP A 77 -4.23 14.47 1.17
N ALA A 78 -3.18 13.79 1.65
CA ALA A 78 -1.88 14.41 1.92
C ALA A 78 -1.06 14.72 0.65
N ASP A 79 -1.32 14.02 -0.46
CA ASP A 79 -0.68 14.24 -1.76
C ASP A 79 -1.41 15.30 -2.62
N CYS A 80 -2.55 15.84 -2.14
CA CYS A 80 -3.32 16.93 -2.77
C CYS A 80 -2.84 18.34 -2.37
#